data_AF-A0A9D1KHL9-F1
#
_entry.id   AF-A0A9D1KHL9-F1
#
_cell.length_a   1.000
_cell.length_b   1.000
_cell.length_c   1.000
_cell.angle_alpha   90.00
_cell.angle_beta   90.00
_cell.angle_gamma   90.00
#
_symmetry.space_group_name_H-M   'P 1'
#
loop_
_entity.id
_entity.type
_entity.pdbx_description
1 polymer ?
#
loop_
_entity_poly.entity_id
_entity_poly.type
_entity_poly.pdbx_seq_one_letter_code
_entity_poly.pdbx_strand_id
1 'polypeptide(L)'
;MRKFLPLLAGVCLLAAGCSDSELIKRIDDLEQRVEKLEQLCNSMNTNLSSMQSIVEALENGDYITAVEPLVENGSVVGYTIKFAKGAPIVVYNGEDGSSPVIAVGQGEDGNYYWTLNGEWLTDEAGNRLPVSGKDGMTPELKIEEGCWYVSYDGGESWVKLDGAAGDGIRIEMDENYVWFILPDGTKVTVPRVPDQQGPDEPSVPHILYAVGQESVAGKGYYYATLWKDGQRFQLSDGSADGFCNDVCVDGDMVYVVGCEATGELFDDGFYEPYHLNVGTMWQFKVGDEANAVKTALSDGKRATSPVAVAAAGGNVYAAGFEMADNNFDRVAVYWKNGTMTRLTDGTTDALAYCVMADGDDVYVGGYVQPEGNPQGGIACIWKNGQMQSLTDGSTIAKVNALYMDNGKVYAAGAERVSGGNWRGVLWIDGVPSYFTEEVGTEVTGLYVKDGEYIIEGNMTDENGDIVACTWTVDGVEVYSEGMSLCQGLALAVAGSDVYVAGSEYGGFDMDTFEEIYHAHIWKNGVAQEFETVSPDDITIWGLACALTGGE
;
A
#
# COMPACT_ATOMS: atom_id res chain seq x y z
N MET A 1 -64.04 80.14 23.57
CA MET A 1 -65.38 79.51 23.64
C MET A 1 -65.22 78.07 24.13
N ARG A 2 -65.96 77.71 25.19
CA ARG A 2 -66.38 76.36 25.67
C ARG A 2 -65.30 75.27 25.78
N LYS A 3 -64.76 74.98 26.99
CA LYS A 3 -65.28 74.08 28.04
C LYS A 3 -65.59 72.65 27.56
N PHE A 4 -64.84 71.66 28.06
CA PHE A 4 -65.37 70.49 28.78
C PHE A 4 -64.29 69.88 29.70
N LEU A 5 -64.71 69.51 30.91
CA LEU A 5 -64.01 68.89 32.05
C LEU A 5 -64.85 67.62 32.42
N PRO A 6 -64.49 66.79 33.42
CA PRO A 6 -63.54 65.66 33.52
C PRO A 6 -64.28 64.29 33.77
N LEU A 7 -63.56 63.23 34.22
CA LEU A 7 -63.88 62.37 35.41
C LEU A 7 -63.67 60.83 35.27
N LEU A 8 -62.63 60.33 35.97
CA LEU A 8 -62.48 59.15 36.88
C LEU A 8 -62.64 57.65 36.48
N ALA A 9 -61.81 56.87 37.21
CA ALA A 9 -61.81 55.43 37.55
C ALA A 9 -61.15 54.49 36.52
N GLY A 10 -60.22 53.58 36.85
CA GLY A 10 -59.69 53.08 38.13
C GLY A 10 -59.44 51.56 37.97
N VAL A 11 -58.28 51.07 38.45
CA VAL A 11 -57.95 49.63 38.71
C VAL A 11 -57.76 48.80 37.41
N CYS A 12 -56.66 48.09 37.15
CA CYS A 12 -56.00 47.07 37.95
C CYS A 12 -54.48 47.05 37.72
N LEU A 13 -53.72 47.02 38.82
CA LEU A 13 -52.51 46.21 38.86
C LEU A 13 -52.91 44.77 38.53
N LEU A 14 -52.37 44.22 37.45
CA LEU A 14 -52.18 42.78 37.34
C LEU A 14 -50.68 42.55 37.34
N ALA A 15 -50.23 42.01 38.47
CA ALA A 15 -48.91 41.44 38.62
C ALA A 15 -48.74 40.31 37.59
N ALA A 16 -47.95 40.57 36.55
CA ALA A 16 -47.19 39.51 35.89
C ALA A 16 -45.83 39.50 36.59
N GLY A 17 -45.72 38.75 37.69
CA GLY A 17 -44.45 38.38 38.25
C GLY A 17 -43.76 37.39 37.31
N CYS A 18 -43.19 37.90 36.22
CA CYS A 18 -42.06 37.23 35.60
C CYS A 18 -40.89 37.56 36.53
N SER A 19 -40.49 36.60 37.34
CA SER A 19 -39.41 36.83 38.29
C SER A 19 -38.14 37.16 37.50
N ASP A 20 -37.49 38.31 37.77
CA ASP A 20 -36.21 38.66 37.14
C ASP A 20 -35.18 37.52 37.26
N SER A 21 -35.33 36.65 38.25
CA SER A 21 -34.56 35.41 38.44
C SER A 21 -34.69 34.36 37.33
N GLU A 22 -35.85 34.24 36.67
CA GLU A 22 -36.02 33.30 35.54
C GLU A 22 -35.34 33.81 34.27
N LEU A 23 -35.38 35.13 34.05
CA LEU A 23 -34.69 35.78 32.94
C LEU A 23 -33.17 35.73 33.13
N ILE A 24 -32.68 36.00 34.34
CA ILE A 24 -31.25 35.89 34.66
C ILE A 24 -30.77 34.45 34.46
N LYS A 25 -31.51 33.43 34.93
CA LYS A 25 -31.14 32.02 34.69
C LYS A 25 -31.09 31.65 33.21
N ARG A 26 -32.04 32.13 32.38
CA ARG A 26 -32.00 31.90 30.93
C ARG A 26 -30.86 32.63 30.26
N ILE A 27 -30.49 33.82 30.74
CA ILE A 27 -29.34 34.56 30.23
C ILE A 27 -28.04 33.83 30.59
N ASP A 28 -27.87 33.42 31.84
CA ASP A 28 -26.70 32.64 32.28
C ASP A 28 -26.58 31.31 31.51
N ASP A 29 -27.70 30.61 31.27
CA ASP A 29 -27.73 29.39 30.44
C ASP A 29 -27.34 29.67 28.98
N LEU A 30 -27.86 30.76 28.40
CA LEU A 30 -27.51 31.15 27.03
C LEU A 30 -26.05 31.58 26.92
N GLU A 31 -25.51 32.31 27.89
CA GLU A 31 -24.08 32.68 27.94
C GLU A 31 -23.19 31.43 28.01
N GLN A 32 -23.52 30.47 28.89
CA GLN A 32 -22.78 29.20 28.95
C GLN A 32 -22.89 28.38 27.66
N ARG A 33 -24.06 28.36 27.01
CA ARG A 33 -24.24 27.68 25.72
C ARG A 33 -23.46 28.35 24.61
N VAL A 34 -23.37 29.69 24.61
CA VAL A 34 -22.58 30.45 23.64
C VAL A 34 -21.09 30.21 23.85
N GLU A 35 -20.59 30.24 25.08
CA GLU A 35 -19.18 29.92 25.40
C GLU A 35 -18.81 28.50 24.93
N LYS A 36 -19.68 27.51 25.16
CA LYS A 36 -19.49 26.15 24.66
C LYS A 36 -19.51 26.06 23.13
N LEU A 37 -20.41 26.77 22.46
CA LEU A 37 -20.48 26.81 21.01
C LEU A 37 -19.23 27.46 20.39
N GLU A 38 -18.71 28.52 21.01
CA GLU A 38 -17.47 29.18 20.58
C GLU A 38 -16.26 28.25 20.75
N GLN A 39 -16.17 27.52 21.86
CA GLN A 39 -15.15 26.49 22.07
C GLN A 39 -15.24 25.39 21.01
N LEU A 40 -16.44 24.86 20.76
CA LEU A 40 -16.68 23.82 19.75
C LEU A 40 -16.28 24.30 18.34
N CYS A 41 -16.66 25.51 17.96
CA CYS A 41 -16.29 26.10 16.67
C CYS A 41 -14.76 26.26 16.52
N ASN A 42 -14.08 26.70 17.58
CA ASN A 42 -12.62 26.86 17.56
C ASN A 42 -11.89 25.51 17.45
N SER A 43 -12.34 24.49 18.19
CA SER A 43 -11.82 23.13 18.10
C SER A 43 -12.02 22.55 16.69
N MET A 44 -13.22 22.73 16.12
CA MET A 44 -13.53 22.24 14.77
C MET A 44 -12.70 22.93 13.69
N ASN A 45 -12.56 24.27 13.76
CA ASN A 45 -11.72 25.02 12.83
C ASN A 45 -10.23 24.62 12.93
N THR A 46 -9.75 24.36 14.16
CA THR A 46 -8.39 23.88 14.37
C THR A 46 -8.20 22.49 13.80
N ASN A 47 -9.13 21.56 14.05
CA ASN A 47 -9.10 20.21 13.49
C ASN A 47 -9.12 20.22 11.95
N LEU A 48 -9.87 21.12 11.32
CA LEU A 48 -9.89 21.27 9.86
C LEU A 48 -8.52 21.73 9.31
N SER A 49 -7.86 22.66 10.00
CA SER A 49 -6.50 23.09 9.63
C SER A 49 -5.45 21.98 9.88
N SER A 50 -5.61 21.22 10.96
CA SER A 50 -4.75 20.08 11.29
C SER A 50 -4.92 18.94 10.28
N MET A 51 -6.14 18.67 9.82
CA MET A 51 -6.44 17.74 8.72
C MET A 51 -5.74 18.15 7.42
N GLN A 52 -5.78 19.43 7.04
CA GLN A 52 -5.05 19.93 5.88
C GLN A 52 -3.54 19.68 6.02
N SER A 53 -3.01 19.95 7.21
CA SER A 53 -1.58 19.72 7.50
C SER A 53 -1.21 18.23 7.46
N ILE A 54 -2.10 17.34 7.89
CA ILE A 54 -1.91 15.88 7.79
C ILE A 54 -1.90 15.44 6.33
N VAL A 55 -2.81 15.95 5.50
CA VAL A 55 -2.83 15.66 4.06
C VAL A 55 -1.55 16.17 3.39
N GLU A 56 -1.13 17.40 3.68
CA GLU A 56 0.15 17.93 3.18
C GLU A 56 1.36 17.12 3.66
N ALA A 57 1.35 16.63 4.90
CA ALA A 57 2.39 15.76 5.43
C ALA A 57 2.46 14.43 4.66
N LEU A 58 1.30 13.81 4.37
CA LEU A 58 1.21 12.59 3.57
C LEU A 58 1.70 12.81 2.13
N GLU A 59 1.29 13.90 1.48
CA GLU A 59 1.73 14.26 0.12
C GLU A 59 3.25 14.47 0.03
N ASN A 60 3.89 14.94 1.10
CA ASN A 60 5.33 15.21 1.15
C ASN A 60 6.16 14.05 1.75
N GLY A 61 5.54 12.90 2.03
CA GLY A 61 6.21 11.76 2.65
C GLY A 61 6.83 12.10 4.01
N ASP A 62 6.10 12.88 4.82
CA ASP A 62 6.44 13.18 6.21
C ASP A 62 5.76 12.19 7.15
N TYR A 63 6.25 12.08 8.38
CA TYR A 63 5.82 11.07 9.34
C TYR A 63 5.83 11.58 10.77
N ILE A 64 5.06 10.92 11.62
CA ILE A 64 4.86 11.33 13.01
C ILE A 64 6.02 10.83 13.87
N THR A 65 6.67 11.75 14.59
CA THR A 65 7.74 11.44 15.54
C THR A 65 7.21 11.32 16.97
N ALA A 66 6.13 12.04 17.29
CA ALA A 66 5.49 11.98 18.59
C ALA A 66 4.00 12.31 18.55
N VAL A 67 3.24 11.67 19.43
CA VAL A 67 1.85 12.00 19.76
C VAL A 67 1.79 12.26 21.26
N GLU A 68 1.60 13.52 21.64
CA GLU A 68 1.63 13.96 23.04
C GLU A 68 0.21 14.35 23.50
N PRO A 69 -0.30 13.80 24.61
CA PRO A 69 -1.64 14.15 25.09
C PRO A 69 -1.71 15.62 25.51
N LEU A 70 -2.73 16.33 25.04
CA LEU A 70 -3.06 17.68 25.46
C LEU A 70 -4.08 17.61 26.61
N VAL A 71 -3.68 18.06 27.80
CA VAL A 71 -4.49 17.98 29.02
C VAL A 71 -4.96 19.36 29.46
N GLU A 72 -6.27 19.53 29.58
CA GLU A 72 -6.90 20.72 30.19
C GLU A 72 -7.80 20.28 31.34
N ASN A 73 -7.72 20.98 32.48
CA ASN A 73 -8.52 20.69 33.68
C ASN A 73 -8.46 19.23 34.19
N GLY A 74 -7.38 18.51 33.89
CA GLY A 74 -7.18 17.11 34.29
C GLY A 74 -7.78 16.08 33.32
N SER A 75 -8.35 16.50 32.20
CA SER A 75 -8.89 15.64 31.13
C SER A 75 -8.08 15.80 29.85
N VAL A 76 -7.91 14.71 29.09
CA VAL A 76 -7.26 14.77 27.76
C VAL A 76 -8.25 15.37 26.76
N VAL A 77 -8.00 16.60 26.34
CA VAL A 77 -8.86 17.34 25.39
C VAL A 77 -8.40 17.20 23.94
N GLY A 78 -7.25 16.59 23.70
CA GLY A 78 -6.70 16.38 22.37
C GLY A 78 -5.27 15.84 22.41
N TYR A 79 -4.55 15.98 21.30
CA TYR A 79 -3.18 15.56 21.14
C TYR A 79 -2.38 16.59 20.33
N THR A 80 -1.12 16.79 20.70
CA THR A 80 -0.13 17.46 19.85
C THR A 80 0.58 16.40 19.01
N ILE A 81 0.52 16.54 17.70
CA ILE A 81 1.16 15.64 16.73
C ILE A 81 2.42 16.33 16.22
N LYS A 82 3.58 15.69 16.38
CA LYS A 82 4.86 16.18 15.87
C LYS A 82 5.27 15.37 14.66
N PHE A 83 5.75 16.06 13.63
CA PHE A 83 6.26 15.45 12.42
C PHE A 83 7.78 15.55 12.34
N ALA A 84 8.39 14.79 11.43
CA ALA A 84 9.83 14.83 11.18
C ALA A 84 10.24 16.09 10.39
N LYS A 85 9.44 16.48 9.38
CA LYS A 85 9.73 17.63 8.50
C LYS A 85 8.82 18.82 8.80
N GLY A 86 7.54 18.58 9.06
CA GLY A 86 6.48 19.56 9.24
C GLY A 86 6.40 20.15 10.65
N ALA A 87 5.69 21.28 10.76
CA ALA A 87 5.42 21.88 12.06
C ALA A 87 4.45 21.02 12.88
N PRO A 88 4.59 20.95 14.22
CA PRO A 88 3.62 20.26 15.06
C PRO A 88 2.22 20.87 14.94
N ILE A 89 1.20 20.01 15.00
CA ILE A 89 -0.21 20.39 14.96
C ILE A 89 -0.94 19.93 16.22
N VAL A 90 -2.12 20.49 16.46
CA VAL A 90 -3.00 20.09 17.57
C VAL A 90 -4.29 19.52 17.00
N VAL A 91 -4.66 18.32 17.46
CA VAL A 91 -5.94 17.68 17.14
C VAL A 91 -6.74 17.54 18.43
N TYR A 92 -7.88 18.23 18.50
CA TYR A 92 -8.80 18.17 19.63
C TYR A 92 -9.73 16.97 19.52
N ASN A 93 -9.99 16.31 20.65
CA ASN A 93 -10.99 15.24 20.75
C ASN A 93 -12.40 15.84 20.61
N GLY A 94 -13.38 15.02 20.18
CA GLY A 94 -14.79 15.37 20.32
C GLY A 94 -15.23 15.37 21.78
N GLU A 95 -16.22 16.20 22.13
CA GLU A 95 -16.86 16.09 23.45
C GLU A 95 -17.68 14.81 23.53
N ASP A 96 -17.62 14.11 24.67
CA ASP A 96 -18.45 12.92 24.90
C ASP A 96 -19.94 13.26 24.78
N GLY A 97 -20.68 12.41 24.06
CA GLY A 97 -22.15 12.51 24.01
C GLY A 97 -22.75 12.38 25.41
N SER A 98 -23.73 13.22 25.72
CA SER A 98 -24.40 13.18 27.03
C SER A 98 -25.40 12.03 27.07
N SER A 99 -25.24 11.13 28.05
CA SER A 99 -26.22 10.06 28.28
C SER A 99 -27.48 10.63 28.95
N PRO A 100 -28.69 10.42 28.38
CA PRO A 100 -29.92 10.86 29.02
C PRO A 100 -30.12 10.14 30.36
N VAL A 101 -30.40 10.90 31.42
CA VAL A 101 -30.66 10.35 32.76
C VAL A 101 -32.16 10.22 32.95
N ILE A 102 -32.66 8.99 32.97
CA ILE A 102 -34.04 8.67 33.37
C ILE A 102 -34.07 8.44 34.88
N ALA A 103 -34.96 9.16 35.58
CA ALA A 103 -35.16 9.02 37.02
C ALA A 103 -36.65 9.12 37.40
N VAL A 104 -36.95 8.84 38.67
CA VAL A 104 -38.30 8.93 39.23
C VAL A 104 -38.36 10.11 40.20
N GLY A 105 -39.32 11.02 39.97
CA GLY A 105 -39.62 12.13 40.87
C GLY A 105 -41.03 11.99 41.47
N GLN A 106 -41.17 12.38 42.74
CA GLN A 106 -42.49 12.40 43.40
C GLN A 106 -43.16 13.77 43.16
N GLY A 107 -44.37 13.76 42.61
CA GLY A 107 -45.20 14.96 42.43
C GLY A 107 -45.77 15.47 43.75
N GLU A 108 -46.28 16.71 43.75
CA GLU A 108 -46.94 17.33 44.91
C GLU A 108 -48.20 16.58 45.38
N ASP A 109 -48.75 15.74 44.51
CA ASP A 109 -49.88 14.86 44.75
C ASP A 109 -49.50 13.51 45.38
N GLY A 110 -48.20 13.28 45.61
CA GLY A 110 -47.66 12.06 46.21
C GLY A 110 -47.43 10.91 45.24
N ASN A 111 -47.77 11.08 43.96
CA ASN A 111 -47.57 10.08 42.91
C ASN A 111 -46.15 10.17 42.32
N TYR A 112 -45.67 9.07 41.73
CA TYR A 112 -44.34 8.98 41.13
C TYR A 112 -44.41 9.10 39.61
N TYR A 113 -43.59 9.97 39.04
CA TYR A 113 -43.52 10.28 37.62
C TYR A 113 -42.10 10.14 37.09
N TRP A 114 -42.00 9.79 35.80
CA TRP A 114 -40.71 9.73 35.12
C TRP A 114 -40.16 11.13 34.86
N THR A 115 -38.84 11.25 34.96
CA THR A 115 -38.08 12.44 34.61
C THR A 115 -36.99 12.08 33.62
N LEU A 116 -36.68 13.01 32.71
CA LEU A 116 -35.56 12.94 31.79
C LEU A 116 -34.69 14.16 32.02
N ASN A 117 -33.42 13.94 32.39
CA ASN A 117 -32.47 14.99 32.73
C ASN A 117 -32.97 15.96 33.82
N GLY A 118 -33.82 15.46 34.73
CA GLY A 118 -34.40 16.24 35.83
C GLY A 118 -35.69 16.99 35.50
N GLU A 119 -36.15 16.99 34.24
CA GLU A 119 -37.45 17.53 33.84
C GLU A 119 -38.53 16.44 33.79
N TRP A 120 -39.79 16.81 34.04
CA TRP A 120 -40.92 15.87 34.00
C TRP A 120 -41.18 15.40 32.58
N LEU A 121 -41.23 14.08 32.37
CA LEU A 121 -41.71 13.53 31.12
C LEU A 121 -43.23 13.66 31.04
N THR A 122 -43.73 14.17 29.91
CA THR A 122 -45.17 14.37 29.67
C THR A 122 -45.66 13.70 28.40
N ASP A 123 -46.93 13.32 28.37
CA ASP A 123 -47.64 12.91 27.15
C ASP A 123 -47.90 14.10 26.20
N GLU A 124 -48.47 13.84 25.01
CA GLU A 124 -48.81 14.89 24.03
C GLU A 124 -49.82 15.93 24.56
N ALA A 125 -50.59 15.59 25.60
CA ALA A 125 -51.54 16.49 26.25
C ALA A 125 -50.92 17.27 27.42
N GLY A 126 -49.62 17.10 27.70
CA GLY A 126 -48.88 17.77 28.76
C GLY A 126 -49.06 17.14 30.15
N ASN A 127 -49.65 15.96 30.27
CA ASN A 127 -49.79 15.26 31.54
C ASN A 127 -48.50 14.48 31.85
N ARG A 128 -48.07 14.48 33.11
CA ARG A 128 -46.87 13.76 33.56
C ARG A 128 -47.03 12.24 33.42
N LEU A 129 -46.00 11.57 32.93
CA LEU A 129 -45.98 10.11 32.72
C LEU A 129 -45.79 9.34 34.03
N PRO A 130 -46.80 8.56 34.49
CA PRO A 130 -46.75 7.88 35.79
C PRO A 130 -45.91 6.59 35.75
N VAL A 131 -45.17 6.34 36.84
CA VAL A 131 -44.26 5.18 36.99
C VAL A 131 -45.01 3.87 37.27
N SER A 132 -46.23 3.93 37.83
CA SER A 132 -47.00 2.72 38.16
C SER A 132 -48.52 2.95 38.18
N GLY A 133 -49.29 1.92 37.81
CA GLY A 133 -50.76 1.93 37.77
C GLY A 133 -51.33 1.16 36.57
N LYS A 134 -52.66 1.15 36.40
CA LYS A 134 -53.32 0.60 35.19
C LYS A 134 -52.93 1.36 33.91
N ASP A 135 -52.40 2.57 34.09
CA ASP A 135 -51.98 3.52 33.05
C ASP A 135 -50.47 3.83 33.14
N GLY A 136 -49.67 2.97 33.80
CA GLY A 136 -48.23 3.16 33.91
C GLY A 136 -47.52 2.88 32.59
N MET A 137 -46.67 3.81 32.14
CA MET A 137 -45.93 3.72 30.89
C MET A 137 -44.43 3.84 31.17
N THR A 138 -43.64 2.88 30.68
CA THR A 138 -42.18 2.89 30.81
C THR A 138 -41.59 3.55 29.56
N PRO A 139 -40.83 4.66 29.68
CA PRO A 139 -40.15 5.24 28.54
C PRO A 139 -39.13 4.27 27.94
N GLU A 140 -39.09 4.20 26.61
CA GLU A 140 -38.11 3.38 25.89
C GLU A 140 -37.02 4.28 25.29
N LEU A 141 -35.78 3.79 25.31
CA LEU A 141 -34.63 4.47 24.73
C LEU A 141 -34.04 3.61 23.61
N LYS A 142 -33.63 4.26 22.52
CA LYS A 142 -32.82 3.63 21.48
C LYS A 142 -31.75 4.59 20.99
N ILE A 143 -30.71 4.02 20.36
CA ILE A 143 -29.74 4.78 19.57
C ILE A 143 -30.01 4.45 18.11
N GLU A 144 -30.19 5.48 17.30
CA GLU A 144 -30.37 5.36 15.86
C GLU A 144 -29.65 6.54 15.21
N GLU A 145 -28.90 6.31 14.12
CA GLU A 145 -28.12 7.35 13.43
C GLU A 145 -27.25 8.22 14.38
N GLY A 146 -26.60 7.59 15.37
CA GLY A 146 -25.71 8.27 16.31
C GLY A 146 -26.41 9.20 17.32
N CYS A 147 -27.74 9.22 17.38
CA CYS A 147 -28.51 10.06 18.30
C CYS A 147 -29.32 9.20 19.29
N TRP A 148 -29.50 9.71 20.51
CA TRP A 148 -30.46 9.15 21.44
C TRP A 148 -31.88 9.47 21.00
N TYR A 149 -32.78 8.51 21.13
CA TYR A 149 -34.22 8.71 20.97
C TYR A 149 -34.94 8.19 22.20
N VAL A 150 -36.02 8.88 22.57
CA VAL A 150 -36.93 8.44 23.63
C VAL A 150 -38.34 8.28 23.08
N SER A 151 -39.00 7.19 23.45
CA SER A 151 -40.42 6.98 23.22
C SER A 151 -41.19 7.12 24.53
N TYR A 152 -42.35 7.76 24.44
CA TYR A 152 -43.26 8.01 25.56
C TYR A 152 -44.53 7.15 25.52
N ASP A 153 -44.73 6.40 24.43
CA ASP A 153 -45.97 5.69 24.09
C ASP A 153 -45.73 4.20 23.76
N GLY A 154 -44.66 3.62 24.31
CA GLY A 154 -44.36 2.19 24.13
C GLY A 154 -43.83 1.86 22.72
N GLY A 155 -43.11 2.79 22.10
CA GLY A 155 -42.43 2.63 20.82
C GLY A 155 -43.25 3.05 19.59
N GLU A 156 -44.47 3.60 19.75
CA GLU A 156 -45.31 4.06 18.62
C GLU A 156 -44.74 5.34 17.98
N SER A 157 -44.20 6.25 18.79
CA SER A 157 -43.51 7.46 18.34
C SER A 157 -42.20 7.70 19.09
N TRP A 158 -41.26 8.38 18.42
CA TRP A 158 -39.91 8.61 18.91
C TRP A 158 -39.53 10.08 18.80
N VAL A 159 -39.05 10.65 19.91
CA VAL A 159 -38.52 12.01 19.99
C VAL A 159 -37.00 11.94 19.99
N LYS A 160 -36.39 12.65 19.04
CA LYS A 160 -34.93 12.78 18.93
C LYS A 160 -34.38 13.61 20.09
N LEU A 161 -33.37 13.09 20.78
CA LEU A 161 -32.58 13.76 21.81
C LEU A 161 -31.20 14.15 21.23
N ASP A 162 -30.21 14.34 22.11
CA ASP A 162 -28.83 14.71 21.74
C ASP A 162 -28.01 13.53 21.18
N GLY A 163 -26.82 13.85 20.65
CA GLY A 163 -25.86 12.89 20.12
C GLY A 163 -25.41 11.86 21.16
N ALA A 164 -25.37 10.59 20.75
CA ALA A 164 -25.00 9.45 21.59
C ALA A 164 -23.49 9.13 21.57
N ALA A 165 -22.76 9.71 20.60
CA ALA A 165 -21.30 9.61 20.47
C ALA A 165 -20.72 11.01 20.22
N GLY A 166 -19.49 11.25 20.66
CA GLY A 166 -18.83 12.54 20.43
C GLY A 166 -18.46 12.76 18.97
N ASP A 167 -18.84 13.93 18.42
CA ASP A 167 -18.67 14.35 17.01
C ASP A 167 -17.23 14.77 16.65
N GLY A 168 -16.19 14.10 17.19
CA GLY A 168 -14.79 14.52 16.96
C GLY A 168 -13.85 13.42 16.50
N ILE A 169 -12.63 13.84 16.16
CA ILE A 169 -11.57 12.98 15.65
C ILE A 169 -11.03 12.13 16.80
N ARG A 170 -10.99 10.81 16.63
CA ARG A 170 -10.33 9.89 17.56
C ARG A 170 -8.96 9.52 17.04
N ILE A 171 -7.99 9.39 17.95
CA ILE A 171 -6.63 9.01 17.61
C ILE A 171 -6.34 7.64 18.23
N GLU A 172 -5.99 6.69 17.38
CA GLU A 172 -5.45 5.39 17.75
C GLU A 172 -4.02 5.28 17.21
N MET A 173 -3.16 4.47 17.83
CA MET A 173 -1.78 4.28 17.34
C MET A 173 -1.20 2.92 17.75
N ASP A 174 -0.23 2.45 16.99
CA ASP A 174 0.65 1.34 17.35
C ASP A 174 2.14 1.77 17.27
N GLU A 175 3.03 0.80 17.07
CA GLU A 175 4.46 1.04 16.92
C GLU A 175 4.84 1.74 15.60
N ASN A 176 4.06 1.55 14.52
CA ASN A 176 4.37 1.97 13.16
C ASN A 176 3.44 3.07 12.63
N TYR A 177 2.24 3.22 13.20
CA TYR A 177 1.17 4.04 12.63
C TYR A 177 0.39 4.84 13.67
N VAL A 178 -0.17 5.96 13.21
CA VAL A 178 -1.22 6.72 13.89
C VAL A 178 -2.44 6.77 12.97
N TRP A 179 -3.61 6.40 13.50
CA TRP A 179 -4.89 6.49 12.81
C TRP A 179 -5.70 7.66 13.35
N PHE A 180 -6.08 8.59 12.46
CA PHE A 180 -7.07 9.63 12.73
C PHE A 180 -8.42 9.14 12.22
N ILE A 181 -9.32 8.83 13.15
CA ILE A 181 -10.66 8.30 12.87
C ILE A 181 -11.64 9.46 12.90
N LEU A 182 -12.24 9.77 11.75
CA LEU A 182 -13.23 10.83 11.59
C LEU A 182 -14.60 10.41 12.16
N PRO A 183 -15.52 11.36 12.42
CA PRO A 183 -16.85 11.04 12.96
C PRO A 183 -17.69 10.08 12.10
N ASP A 184 -17.44 10.02 10.78
CA ASP A 184 -18.10 9.08 9.86
C ASP A 184 -17.44 7.69 9.83
N GLY A 185 -16.36 7.48 10.59
CA GLY A 185 -15.60 6.23 10.67
C GLY A 185 -14.43 6.14 9.69
N THR A 186 -14.25 7.14 8.81
CA THR A 186 -13.10 7.20 7.89
C THR A 186 -11.79 7.22 8.68
N LYS A 187 -10.80 6.45 8.23
CA LYS A 187 -9.48 6.37 8.87
C LYS A 187 -8.42 7.00 7.98
N VAL A 188 -7.77 8.05 8.48
CA VAL A 188 -6.54 8.59 7.87
C VAL A 188 -5.35 7.97 8.59
N THR A 189 -4.53 7.21 7.87
CA THR A 189 -3.37 6.49 8.43
C THR A 189 -2.10 7.27 8.14
N VAL A 190 -1.29 7.53 9.17
CA VAL A 190 -0.01 8.25 9.03
C VAL A 190 1.12 7.40 9.63
N PRO A 191 2.25 7.20 8.91
CA PRO A 191 3.43 6.52 9.44
C PRO A 191 3.99 7.19 10.70
N ARG A 192 4.62 6.42 11.58
CA ARG A 192 5.21 6.86 12.84
C ARG A 192 6.58 6.24 13.10
N VAL A 193 7.52 7.07 13.58
CA VAL A 193 8.81 6.63 14.16
C VAL A 193 8.96 7.26 15.55
N PRO A 194 8.86 6.50 16.66
CA PRO A 194 9.09 7.05 17.99
C PRO A 194 10.55 7.54 18.17
N ASP A 195 10.75 8.65 18.91
CA ASP A 195 12.06 9.23 19.26
C ASP A 195 12.98 8.25 20.06
N GLN A 196 13.57 7.24 19.40
CA GLN A 196 14.69 6.41 19.88
C GLN A 196 15.51 5.72 18.76
N GLN A 197 15.13 5.82 17.49
CA GLN A 197 15.94 5.37 16.35
C GLN A 197 16.41 6.59 15.55
N GLY A 198 17.56 6.50 14.90
CA GLY A 198 18.12 7.58 14.09
C GLY A 198 17.24 7.90 12.87
N PRO A 199 17.79 8.51 11.82
CA PRO A 199 17.04 8.77 10.59
C PRO A 199 16.88 7.46 9.79
N ASP A 200 16.16 6.50 10.34
CA ASP A 200 15.60 5.37 9.59
C ASP A 200 14.18 5.81 9.23
N GLU A 201 13.82 5.81 7.95
CA GLU A 201 12.44 6.14 7.54
C GLU A 201 11.45 5.20 8.24
N PRO A 202 10.20 5.60 8.53
CA PRO A 202 9.22 4.65 9.04
C PRO A 202 8.86 3.60 7.99
N SER A 203 8.38 2.45 8.47
CA SER A 203 7.51 1.61 7.68
C SER A 203 6.29 2.44 7.27
N VAL A 204 6.01 2.50 5.97
CA VAL A 204 4.82 3.18 5.43
C VAL A 204 3.72 2.14 5.23
N PRO A 205 2.42 2.46 5.36
CA PRO A 205 1.39 1.47 5.08
C PRO A 205 1.48 1.04 3.62
N HIS A 206 1.59 -0.25 3.37
CA HIS A 206 1.59 -0.81 2.03
C HIS A 206 1.08 -2.24 2.01
N ILE A 207 0.78 -2.70 0.79
CA ILE A 207 0.56 -4.09 0.43
C ILE A 207 1.81 -4.57 -0.31
N LEU A 208 2.32 -5.74 0.05
CA LEU A 208 3.34 -6.45 -0.72
C LEU A 208 2.68 -7.33 -1.76
N TYR A 209 3.02 -7.13 -3.03
CA TYR A 209 2.76 -8.07 -4.11
C TYR A 209 4.02 -8.85 -4.42
N ALA A 210 3.91 -10.18 -4.43
CA ALA A 210 4.92 -11.09 -4.95
C ALA A 210 4.34 -11.90 -6.11
N VAL A 211 5.14 -12.17 -7.13
CA VAL A 211 4.71 -12.95 -8.29
C VAL A 211 5.72 -14.01 -8.66
N GLY A 212 5.22 -15.11 -9.19
CA GLY A 212 6.07 -16.19 -9.70
C GLY A 212 5.26 -17.36 -10.21
N GLN A 213 5.68 -18.56 -9.85
CA GLN A 213 5.07 -19.80 -10.33
C GLN A 213 4.83 -20.80 -9.19
N GLU A 214 3.82 -21.63 -9.36
CA GLU A 214 3.51 -22.73 -8.43
C GLU A 214 3.01 -23.94 -9.22
N SER A 215 3.40 -25.15 -8.80
CA SER A 215 3.06 -26.38 -9.51
C SER A 215 1.56 -26.63 -9.66
N VAL A 216 1.17 -27.12 -10.85
CA VAL A 216 -0.17 -27.62 -11.13
C VAL A 216 -0.22 -29.10 -10.77
N ALA A 217 -1.08 -29.45 -9.82
CA ALA A 217 -1.20 -30.81 -9.31
C ALA A 217 -1.39 -31.86 -10.43
N GLY A 218 -0.40 -32.75 -10.55
CA GLY A 218 -0.41 -33.89 -11.49
C GLY A 218 -0.21 -33.51 -12.96
N LYS A 219 0.34 -32.34 -13.25
CA LYS A 219 0.44 -31.79 -14.61
C LYS A 219 1.87 -31.51 -15.08
N GLY A 220 2.87 -31.49 -14.21
CA GLY A 220 4.28 -31.26 -14.56
C GLY A 220 4.55 -29.89 -15.19
N TYR A 221 3.68 -28.92 -14.89
CA TYR A 221 3.76 -27.53 -15.34
C TYR A 221 3.14 -26.62 -14.28
N TYR A 222 3.23 -25.30 -14.45
CA TYR A 222 2.99 -24.32 -13.39
C TYR A 222 1.80 -23.39 -13.65
N TYR A 223 1.24 -22.84 -12.56
CA TYR A 223 0.37 -21.68 -12.56
C TYR A 223 1.21 -20.41 -12.49
N ALA A 224 0.82 -19.40 -13.27
CA ALA A 224 1.21 -18.02 -12.99
C ALA A 224 0.48 -17.56 -11.72
N THR A 225 1.25 -17.24 -10.67
CA THR A 225 0.69 -17.03 -9.32
C THR A 225 1.14 -15.69 -8.75
N LEU A 226 0.22 -15.06 -8.03
CA LEU A 226 0.37 -13.80 -7.30
C LEU A 226 0.14 -14.06 -5.81
N TRP A 227 0.92 -13.41 -4.96
CA TRP A 227 0.68 -13.33 -3.53
C TRP A 227 0.54 -11.88 -3.11
N LYS A 228 -0.51 -11.57 -2.35
CA LYS A 228 -0.79 -10.25 -1.78
C LYS A 228 -0.72 -10.35 -0.28
N ASP A 229 0.28 -9.75 0.35
CA ASP A 229 0.56 -9.90 1.79
C ASP A 229 0.54 -11.37 2.23
N GLY A 230 1.13 -12.23 1.41
CA GLY A 230 1.17 -13.67 1.60
C GLY A 230 -0.12 -14.42 1.20
N GLN A 231 -1.25 -13.75 0.95
CA GLN A 231 -2.46 -14.40 0.47
C GLN A 231 -2.35 -14.75 -1.03
N ARG A 232 -2.69 -15.99 -1.40
CA ARG A 232 -2.49 -16.50 -2.76
C ARG A 232 -3.65 -16.21 -3.72
N PHE A 233 -3.31 -15.81 -4.94
CA PHE A 233 -4.22 -15.59 -6.07
C PHE A 233 -3.66 -16.22 -7.35
N GLN A 234 -4.53 -16.83 -8.17
CA GLN A 234 -4.13 -17.39 -9.46
C GLN A 234 -4.34 -16.38 -10.59
N LEU A 235 -3.33 -16.20 -11.43
CA LEU A 235 -3.39 -15.38 -12.63
C LEU A 235 -3.65 -16.21 -13.89
N SER A 236 -3.16 -17.46 -13.94
CA SER A 236 -3.50 -18.43 -14.99
C SER A 236 -4.44 -19.53 -14.47
N ASP A 237 -5.21 -20.14 -15.39
CA ASP A 237 -6.21 -21.15 -15.06
C ASP A 237 -5.66 -22.60 -15.01
N GLY A 238 -4.36 -22.78 -15.27
CA GLY A 238 -3.68 -24.08 -15.33
C GLY A 238 -4.05 -24.94 -16.54
N SER A 239 -4.67 -24.35 -17.57
CA SER A 239 -4.90 -25.04 -18.84
C SER A 239 -3.64 -25.22 -19.68
N ALA A 240 -2.62 -24.39 -19.43
CA ALA A 240 -1.28 -24.43 -19.99
C ALA A 240 -0.24 -24.07 -18.92
N ASP A 241 1.03 -24.37 -19.20
CA ASP A 241 2.15 -23.93 -18.39
C ASP A 241 2.21 -22.40 -18.36
N GLY A 242 2.41 -21.81 -17.18
CA GLY A 242 2.45 -20.37 -17.00
C GLY A 242 3.26 -19.93 -15.78
N PHE A 243 3.89 -18.78 -15.90
CA PHE A 243 4.75 -18.20 -14.87
C PHE A 243 4.77 -16.67 -14.99
N CYS A 244 5.02 -16.00 -13.86
CA CYS A 244 5.26 -14.56 -13.81
C CYS A 244 6.75 -14.26 -13.70
N ASN A 245 7.20 -13.19 -14.35
CA ASN A 245 8.59 -12.75 -14.30
C ASN A 245 8.76 -11.47 -13.47
N ASP A 246 7.78 -10.56 -13.48
CA ASP A 246 7.89 -9.28 -12.77
C ASP A 246 6.53 -8.63 -12.49
N VAL A 247 6.50 -7.72 -11.52
CA VAL A 247 5.32 -6.95 -11.11
C VAL A 247 5.70 -5.50 -10.82
N CYS A 248 4.85 -4.55 -11.24
CA CYS A 248 4.97 -3.16 -10.82
C CYS A 248 3.62 -2.59 -10.39
N VAL A 249 3.68 -1.53 -9.59
CA VAL A 249 2.50 -0.77 -9.13
C VAL A 249 2.65 0.68 -9.58
N ASP A 250 1.58 1.24 -10.15
CA ASP A 250 1.47 2.67 -10.48
C ASP A 250 0.10 3.19 -10.01
N GLY A 251 0.11 4.00 -8.94
CA GLY A 251 -1.11 4.42 -8.26
C GLY A 251 -1.91 3.22 -7.71
N ASP A 252 -3.17 3.10 -8.12
CA ASP A 252 -4.06 2.01 -7.74
C ASP A 252 -4.01 0.80 -8.69
N MET A 253 -3.14 0.84 -9.71
CA MET A 253 -3.03 -0.21 -10.73
C MET A 253 -1.80 -1.10 -10.49
N VAL A 254 -2.01 -2.40 -10.60
CA VAL A 254 -0.96 -3.41 -10.56
C VAL A 254 -0.82 -4.04 -11.94
N TYR A 255 0.41 -4.19 -12.41
CA TYR A 255 0.76 -4.82 -13.67
C TYR A 255 1.72 -5.97 -13.42
N VAL A 256 1.38 -7.15 -13.90
CA VAL A 256 2.21 -8.35 -13.82
C VAL A 256 2.53 -8.82 -15.24
N VAL A 257 3.78 -9.19 -15.51
CA VAL A 257 4.18 -9.77 -16.79
C VAL A 257 4.75 -11.16 -16.63
N GLY A 258 4.57 -11.99 -17.65
CA GLY A 258 5.03 -13.37 -17.67
C GLY A 258 4.67 -14.07 -18.97
N CYS A 259 4.50 -15.39 -18.92
CA CYS A 259 4.19 -16.21 -20.10
C CYS A 259 3.09 -17.22 -19.83
N GLU A 260 2.41 -17.64 -20.91
CA GLU A 260 1.67 -18.90 -20.94
C GLU A 260 1.96 -19.66 -22.24
N ALA A 261 2.19 -20.98 -22.13
CA ALA A 261 2.48 -21.88 -23.25
C ALA A 261 1.24 -22.17 -24.11
N THR A 262 0.76 -21.15 -24.81
CA THR A 262 -0.51 -21.17 -25.58
C THR A 262 -0.33 -20.81 -27.06
N GLY A 263 0.92 -20.62 -27.51
CA GLY A 263 1.27 -20.24 -28.86
C GLY A 263 1.11 -21.37 -29.88
N GLU A 264 1.66 -21.19 -31.07
CA GLU A 264 1.68 -22.22 -32.09
C GLU A 264 2.43 -23.47 -31.58
N LEU A 265 2.00 -24.65 -32.04
CA LEU A 265 2.67 -25.91 -31.71
C LEU A 265 3.99 -25.98 -32.46
N PHE A 266 5.08 -26.21 -31.74
CA PHE A 266 6.43 -26.25 -32.26
C PHE A 266 7.06 -27.63 -32.08
N ASP A 267 7.82 -28.06 -33.08
CA ASP A 267 8.52 -29.35 -33.12
C ASP A 267 10.00 -29.06 -33.42
N ASP A 268 10.85 -29.29 -32.41
CA ASP A 268 12.29 -29.14 -32.52
C ASP A 268 13.01 -30.42 -32.97
N GLY A 269 12.27 -31.53 -33.10
CA GLY A 269 12.79 -32.85 -33.46
C GLY A 269 13.50 -33.60 -32.31
N PHE A 270 13.51 -33.06 -31.10
CA PHE A 270 14.14 -33.66 -29.91
C PHE A 270 13.12 -34.03 -28.84
N TYR A 271 12.11 -33.19 -28.63
CA TYR A 271 11.05 -33.38 -27.65
C TYR A 271 9.69 -33.63 -28.31
N GLU A 272 8.71 -34.06 -27.53
CA GLU A 272 7.32 -34.06 -28.00
C GLU A 272 6.90 -32.62 -28.33
N PRO A 273 6.14 -32.39 -29.41
CA PRO A 273 5.75 -31.04 -29.81
C PRO A 273 5.07 -30.28 -28.66
N TYR A 274 5.49 -29.05 -28.44
CA TYR A 274 5.02 -28.20 -27.34
C TYR A 274 4.53 -26.85 -27.84
N HIS A 275 3.66 -26.22 -27.07
CA HIS A 275 3.17 -24.88 -27.38
C HIS A 275 4.21 -23.83 -27.04
N LEU A 276 4.43 -22.88 -27.96
CA LEU A 276 5.34 -21.77 -27.71
C LEU A 276 4.81 -20.83 -26.62
N ASN A 277 5.73 -20.23 -25.87
CA ASN A 277 5.39 -19.21 -24.86
C ASN A 277 4.84 -17.94 -25.53
N VAL A 278 3.65 -17.54 -25.08
CA VAL A 278 3.04 -16.25 -25.42
C VAL A 278 3.28 -15.32 -24.25
N GLY A 279 4.05 -14.25 -24.50
CA GLY A 279 4.20 -13.16 -23.53
C GLY A 279 2.84 -12.61 -23.12
N THR A 280 2.61 -12.45 -21.83
CA THR A 280 1.31 -12.15 -21.24
C THR A 280 1.46 -11.05 -20.19
N MET A 281 0.46 -10.17 -20.10
CA MET A 281 0.32 -9.16 -19.07
C MET A 281 -1.02 -9.34 -18.36
N TRP A 282 -0.99 -9.34 -17.03
CA TRP A 282 -2.17 -9.27 -16.18
C TRP A 282 -2.23 -7.89 -15.53
N GLN A 283 -3.41 -7.28 -15.49
CA GLN A 283 -3.62 -5.97 -14.88
C GLN A 283 -4.90 -5.94 -14.04
N PHE A 284 -4.84 -5.31 -12.88
CA PHE A 284 -5.96 -5.16 -11.96
C PHE A 284 -5.77 -3.93 -11.08
N LYS A 285 -6.85 -3.51 -10.42
CA LYS A 285 -6.78 -2.52 -9.34
C LYS A 285 -6.35 -3.19 -8.05
N VAL A 286 -5.61 -2.50 -7.20
CA VAL A 286 -5.33 -2.94 -5.83
C VAL A 286 -6.65 -3.32 -5.14
N GLY A 287 -6.75 -4.55 -4.62
CA GLY A 287 -7.98 -5.07 -4.03
C GLY A 287 -8.92 -5.83 -4.98
N ASP A 288 -8.63 -5.86 -6.28
CA ASP A 288 -9.42 -6.55 -7.31
C ASP A 288 -8.62 -7.68 -7.99
N GLU A 289 -7.71 -8.32 -7.25
CA GLU A 289 -6.77 -9.33 -7.76
C GLU A 289 -7.47 -10.49 -8.48
N ALA A 290 -8.66 -10.88 -7.99
CA ALA A 290 -9.45 -11.98 -8.53
C ALA A 290 -10.03 -11.70 -9.94
N ASN A 291 -10.05 -10.44 -10.39
CA ASN A 291 -10.58 -10.02 -11.68
C ASN A 291 -9.50 -9.50 -12.63
N ALA A 292 -8.26 -9.98 -12.46
CA ALA A 292 -7.14 -9.63 -13.32
C ALA A 292 -7.47 -9.78 -14.81
N VAL A 293 -7.29 -8.70 -15.56
CA VAL A 293 -7.47 -8.66 -17.01
C VAL A 293 -6.19 -9.15 -17.67
N LYS A 294 -6.28 -10.27 -18.38
CA LYS A 294 -5.18 -10.87 -19.16
C LYS A 294 -5.12 -10.31 -20.58
N THR A 295 -3.93 -9.90 -21.02
CA THR A 295 -3.64 -9.42 -22.38
C THR A 295 -2.42 -10.16 -22.95
N ALA A 296 -2.54 -10.69 -24.17
CA ALA A 296 -1.39 -11.25 -24.89
C ALA A 296 -0.50 -10.12 -25.47
N LEU A 297 0.80 -10.25 -25.27
CA LEU A 297 1.84 -9.32 -25.75
C LEU A 297 2.53 -9.80 -27.04
N SER A 298 2.20 -10.99 -27.54
CA SER A 298 2.76 -11.56 -28.77
C SER A 298 1.70 -12.34 -29.53
N ASP A 299 1.95 -12.61 -30.81
CA ASP A 299 1.02 -13.34 -31.69
C ASP A 299 1.14 -14.86 -31.60
N GLY A 300 2.06 -15.37 -30.75
CA GLY A 300 2.27 -16.79 -30.50
C GLY A 300 3.02 -17.55 -31.59
N LYS A 301 3.51 -16.88 -32.64
CA LYS A 301 4.30 -17.55 -33.71
C LYS A 301 5.75 -17.82 -33.32
N ARG A 302 6.25 -17.08 -32.33
CA ARG A 302 7.60 -17.21 -31.80
C ARG A 302 7.53 -17.13 -30.29
N ALA A 303 8.31 -17.96 -29.61
CA ALA A 303 8.39 -17.91 -28.16
C ALA A 303 8.84 -16.50 -27.74
N THR A 304 8.08 -15.93 -26.81
CA THR A 304 8.27 -14.56 -26.33
C THR A 304 8.18 -14.57 -24.82
N SER A 305 9.06 -13.82 -24.15
CA SER A 305 9.04 -13.66 -22.70
C SER A 305 9.27 -12.19 -22.30
N PRO A 306 8.26 -11.49 -21.76
CA PRO A 306 8.46 -10.23 -21.06
C PRO A 306 9.10 -10.53 -19.69
N VAL A 307 10.27 -9.96 -19.42
CA VAL A 307 11.09 -10.21 -18.24
C VAL A 307 10.86 -9.16 -17.15
N ALA A 308 10.60 -7.91 -17.54
CA ALA A 308 10.38 -6.81 -16.60
C ALA A 308 9.22 -5.91 -17.01
N VAL A 309 8.60 -5.23 -16.04
CA VAL A 309 7.47 -4.32 -16.23
C VAL A 309 7.68 -3.01 -15.47
N ALA A 310 7.28 -1.90 -16.08
CA ALA A 310 7.24 -0.60 -15.45
C ALA A 310 6.03 0.18 -15.94
N ALA A 311 5.53 1.09 -15.11
CA ALA A 311 4.45 2.00 -15.50
C ALA A 311 4.83 3.44 -15.14
N ALA A 312 4.53 4.36 -16.04
CA ALA A 312 4.74 5.78 -15.84
C ALA A 312 3.88 6.61 -16.80
N GLY A 313 3.36 7.73 -16.30
CA GLY A 313 2.61 8.70 -17.12
C GLY A 313 1.39 8.09 -17.81
N GLY A 314 0.71 7.14 -17.16
CA GLY A 314 -0.45 6.43 -17.71
C GLY A 314 -0.14 5.43 -18.82
N ASN A 315 1.14 5.07 -19.02
CA ASN A 315 1.56 4.01 -19.93
C ASN A 315 2.17 2.86 -19.14
N VAL A 316 1.95 1.65 -19.63
CA VAL A 316 2.65 0.45 -19.17
C VAL A 316 3.69 0.03 -20.20
N TYR A 317 4.86 -0.34 -19.70
CA TYR A 317 6.01 -0.77 -20.46
C TYR A 317 6.43 -2.16 -19.98
N ALA A 318 6.87 -2.98 -20.91
CA ALA A 318 7.54 -4.24 -20.58
C ALA A 318 8.81 -4.38 -21.42
N ALA A 319 9.77 -5.15 -20.96
CA ALA A 319 10.96 -5.49 -21.73
C ALA A 319 11.29 -6.97 -21.59
N GLY A 320 11.93 -7.55 -22.60
CA GLY A 320 12.21 -8.98 -22.63
C GLY A 320 12.77 -9.42 -23.97
N PHE A 321 12.38 -10.61 -24.42
CA PHE A 321 12.83 -11.15 -25.70
C PHE A 321 11.75 -11.86 -26.50
N GLU A 322 11.99 -11.96 -27.80
CA GLU A 322 11.34 -12.86 -28.76
C GLU A 322 12.42 -13.74 -29.40
N MET A 323 12.14 -15.01 -29.70
CA MET A 323 13.07 -15.84 -30.47
C MET A 323 13.25 -15.31 -31.90
N ALA A 324 14.48 -15.36 -32.41
CA ALA A 324 14.79 -15.02 -33.81
C ALA A 324 14.33 -16.13 -34.77
N ASP A 325 14.37 -15.86 -36.08
CA ASP A 325 13.98 -16.82 -37.14
C ASP A 325 14.81 -18.12 -37.16
N ASN A 326 16.03 -18.07 -36.61
CA ASN A 326 16.87 -19.25 -36.48
C ASN A 326 16.50 -20.11 -35.26
N ASN A 327 15.58 -19.65 -34.40
CA ASN A 327 15.17 -20.29 -33.15
C ASN A 327 16.31 -20.58 -32.14
N PHE A 328 17.46 -19.94 -32.31
CA PHE A 328 18.60 -20.07 -31.38
C PHE A 328 18.91 -18.74 -30.70
N ASP A 329 18.91 -17.65 -31.46
CA ASP A 329 19.22 -16.32 -30.94
C ASP A 329 17.96 -15.64 -30.43
N ARG A 330 18.14 -14.78 -29.41
CA ARG A 330 17.07 -13.93 -28.89
C ARG A 330 17.15 -12.53 -29.47
N VAL A 331 15.98 -11.97 -29.73
CA VAL A 331 15.80 -10.56 -30.13
C VAL A 331 15.36 -9.80 -28.89
N ALA A 332 16.13 -8.80 -28.47
CA ALA A 332 15.70 -7.90 -27.41
C ALA A 332 14.52 -7.06 -27.91
N VAL A 333 13.45 -7.02 -27.13
CA VAL A 333 12.22 -6.31 -27.46
C VAL A 333 11.70 -5.53 -26.26
N TYR A 334 10.84 -4.55 -26.53
CA TYR A 334 10.05 -3.89 -25.51
C TYR A 334 8.61 -3.70 -25.98
N TRP A 335 7.70 -3.55 -25.02
CA TRP A 335 6.30 -3.28 -25.26
C TRP A 335 5.92 -1.92 -24.68
N LYS A 336 5.04 -1.21 -25.36
CA LYS A 336 4.31 -0.06 -24.82
C LYS A 336 2.82 -0.31 -25.00
N ASN A 337 2.08 -0.40 -23.90
CA ASN A 337 0.63 -0.66 -23.90
C ASN A 337 0.25 -1.87 -24.79
N GLY A 338 0.96 -2.99 -24.63
CA GLY A 338 0.75 -4.21 -25.41
C GLY A 338 1.36 -4.22 -26.82
N THR A 339 1.87 -3.10 -27.32
CA THR A 339 2.47 -3.04 -28.66
C THR A 339 3.96 -3.32 -28.61
N MET A 340 4.39 -4.42 -29.23
CA MET A 340 5.80 -4.85 -29.30
C MET A 340 6.63 -4.02 -30.29
N THR A 341 7.87 -3.72 -29.91
CA THR A 341 8.91 -3.14 -30.78
C THR A 341 10.23 -3.85 -30.55
N ARG A 342 10.95 -4.17 -31.63
CA ARG A 342 12.27 -4.80 -31.57
C ARG A 342 13.37 -3.75 -31.31
N LEU A 343 14.25 -4.04 -30.36
CA LEU A 343 15.44 -3.25 -30.03
C LEU A 343 16.67 -3.73 -30.81
N THR A 344 16.71 -5.00 -31.19
CA THR A 344 17.73 -5.60 -32.05
C THR A 344 17.13 -6.25 -33.29
N ASP A 345 17.96 -6.57 -34.29
CA ASP A 345 17.51 -7.16 -35.55
C ASP A 345 17.46 -8.69 -35.55
N GLY A 346 18.03 -9.33 -34.52
CA GLY A 346 18.11 -10.79 -34.37
C GLY A 346 19.27 -11.44 -35.14
N THR A 347 20.27 -10.66 -35.56
CA THR A 347 21.49 -11.21 -36.20
C THR A 347 22.49 -11.80 -35.20
N THR A 348 22.44 -11.36 -33.94
CA THR A 348 23.17 -11.92 -32.80
C THR A 348 22.23 -12.00 -31.59
N ASP A 349 22.61 -12.81 -30.61
CA ASP A 349 21.84 -12.98 -29.39
C ASP A 349 21.79 -11.69 -28.55
N ALA A 350 20.60 -11.32 -28.09
CA ALA A 350 20.37 -10.15 -27.27
C ALA A 350 19.19 -10.36 -26.32
N LEU A 351 19.27 -9.74 -25.13
CA LEU A 351 18.25 -9.80 -24.11
C LEU A 351 18.05 -8.42 -23.50
N ALA A 352 16.78 -8.08 -23.24
CA ALA A 352 16.43 -7.01 -22.32
C ALA A 352 15.97 -7.62 -20.99
N TYR A 353 16.61 -7.21 -19.90
CA TYR A 353 16.37 -7.75 -18.56
C TYR A 353 15.52 -6.83 -17.67
N CYS A 354 15.60 -5.52 -17.88
CA CYS A 354 14.88 -4.54 -17.07
C CYS A 354 14.32 -3.39 -17.91
N VAL A 355 13.29 -2.75 -17.38
CA VAL A 355 12.71 -1.53 -17.94
C VAL A 355 12.39 -0.55 -16.83
N MET A 356 12.62 0.73 -17.08
CA MET A 356 12.08 1.81 -16.26
C MET A 356 11.58 2.93 -17.18
N ALA A 357 10.68 3.76 -16.67
CA ALA A 357 10.22 4.95 -17.37
C ALA A 357 10.23 6.13 -16.41
N ASP A 358 10.69 7.28 -16.91
CA ASP A 358 10.69 8.56 -16.21
C ASP A 358 10.08 9.62 -17.13
N GLY A 359 8.86 10.04 -16.82
CA GLY A 359 8.05 10.87 -17.71
C GLY A 359 7.85 10.23 -19.08
N ASP A 360 8.34 10.89 -20.13
CA ASP A 360 8.24 10.43 -21.53
C ASP A 360 9.41 9.52 -21.95
N ASP A 361 10.49 9.46 -21.16
CA ASP A 361 11.67 8.68 -21.47
C ASP A 361 11.56 7.25 -20.93
N VAL A 362 11.84 6.27 -21.79
CA VAL A 362 11.88 4.85 -21.44
C VAL A 362 13.30 4.34 -21.56
N TYR A 363 13.75 3.63 -20.55
CA TYR A 363 15.08 3.02 -20.47
C TYR A 363 14.92 1.52 -20.34
N VAL A 364 15.60 0.78 -21.20
CA VAL A 364 15.63 -0.68 -21.16
C VAL A 364 17.08 -1.11 -20.97
N GLY A 365 17.35 -1.99 -20.01
CA GLY A 365 18.70 -2.50 -19.73
C GLY A 365 18.84 -3.95 -20.18
N GLY A 366 20.03 -4.32 -20.65
CA GLY A 366 20.29 -5.69 -21.06
C GLY A 366 21.69 -5.90 -21.63
N TYR A 367 21.80 -6.84 -22.58
CA TYR A 367 23.02 -7.02 -23.35
C TYR A 367 22.77 -7.35 -24.82
N VAL A 368 23.81 -7.13 -25.64
CA VAL A 368 23.90 -7.56 -27.04
C VAL A 368 25.20 -8.31 -27.28
N GLN A 369 25.14 -9.49 -27.87
CA GLN A 369 26.33 -10.23 -28.28
C GLN A 369 27.03 -9.50 -29.46
N PRO A 370 28.35 -9.22 -29.37
CA PRO A 370 29.07 -8.57 -30.45
C PRO A 370 29.19 -9.46 -31.69
N GLU A 371 29.10 -8.84 -32.87
CA GLU A 371 29.39 -9.52 -34.13
C GLU A 371 30.83 -10.09 -34.12
N GLY A 372 30.96 -11.38 -34.41
CA GLY A 372 32.26 -12.06 -34.45
C GLY A 372 32.85 -12.44 -33.08
N ASN A 373 32.18 -12.15 -31.96
CA ASN A 373 32.56 -12.63 -30.63
C ASN A 373 31.38 -13.36 -29.94
N PRO A 374 31.18 -14.66 -30.20
CA PRO A 374 30.08 -15.40 -29.60
C PRO A 374 30.21 -15.60 -28.08
N GLN A 375 31.37 -15.29 -27.50
CA GLN A 375 31.63 -15.37 -26.06
C GLN A 375 31.57 -13.99 -25.37
N GLY A 376 31.26 -12.93 -26.11
CA GLY A 376 31.14 -11.57 -25.58
C GLY A 376 29.70 -11.18 -25.30
N GLY A 377 29.53 -10.14 -24.49
CA GLY A 377 28.24 -9.52 -24.20
C GLY A 377 28.43 -8.04 -23.88
N ILE A 378 27.87 -7.16 -24.72
CA ILE A 378 27.91 -5.72 -24.53
C ILE A 378 26.78 -5.35 -23.57
N ALA A 379 27.10 -5.00 -22.33
CA ALA A 379 26.13 -4.38 -21.43
C ALA A 379 25.65 -3.07 -22.06
N CYS A 380 24.34 -2.84 -22.08
CA CYS A 380 23.79 -1.68 -22.76
C CYS A 380 22.48 -1.20 -22.15
N ILE A 381 22.15 0.05 -22.47
CA ILE A 381 20.87 0.68 -22.18
C ILE A 381 20.28 1.18 -23.49
N TRP A 382 19.03 0.87 -23.77
CA TRP A 382 18.26 1.51 -24.83
C TRP A 382 17.42 2.63 -24.23
N LYS A 383 17.71 3.88 -24.60
CA LYS A 383 16.85 5.03 -24.29
C LYS A 383 15.94 5.30 -25.48
N ASN A 384 14.63 5.13 -25.31
CA ASN A 384 13.64 5.29 -26.39
C ASN A 384 14.02 4.52 -27.67
N GLY A 385 14.49 3.28 -27.50
CA GLY A 385 14.94 2.40 -28.58
C GLY A 385 16.33 2.70 -29.14
N GLN A 386 17.02 3.76 -28.70
CA GLN A 386 18.39 4.07 -29.11
C GLN A 386 19.38 3.44 -28.13
N MET A 387 20.24 2.57 -28.63
CA MET A 387 21.22 1.84 -27.83
C MET A 387 22.41 2.72 -27.43
N GLN A 388 22.80 2.63 -26.17
CA GLN A 388 24.06 3.09 -25.60
C GLN A 388 24.81 1.89 -25.01
N SER A 389 26.01 1.62 -25.52
CA SER A 389 26.90 0.61 -24.95
C SER A 389 27.56 1.12 -23.66
N LEU A 390 27.65 0.26 -22.65
CA LEU A 390 28.35 0.51 -21.39
C LEU A 390 29.70 -0.23 -21.31
N THR A 391 29.85 -1.32 -22.07
CA THR A 391 31.10 -2.09 -22.19
C THR A 391 31.49 -2.29 -23.66
N ASP A 392 32.69 -2.81 -23.91
CA ASP A 392 33.20 -3.07 -25.26
C ASP A 392 32.84 -4.47 -25.82
N GLY A 393 32.28 -5.34 -24.98
CA GLY A 393 31.90 -6.70 -25.33
C GLY A 393 33.07 -7.67 -25.49
N SER A 394 34.26 -7.35 -24.99
CA SER A 394 35.41 -8.26 -24.96
C SER A 394 35.16 -9.46 -24.04
N THR A 395 34.48 -9.23 -22.92
CA THR A 395 33.90 -10.24 -22.03
C THR A 395 32.37 -10.11 -22.00
N ILE A 396 31.69 -10.99 -21.26
CA ILE A 396 30.25 -10.90 -21.07
C ILE A 396 29.97 -9.90 -19.96
N ALA A 397 29.19 -8.86 -20.25
CA ALA A 397 28.59 -7.97 -19.26
C ALA A 397 27.11 -7.77 -19.58
N LYS A 398 26.31 -7.49 -18.55
CA LYS A 398 24.87 -7.27 -18.65
C LYS A 398 24.41 -6.21 -17.67
N VAL A 399 23.34 -5.50 -18.03
CA VAL A 399 22.54 -4.67 -17.12
C VAL A 399 21.30 -5.46 -16.74
N ASN A 400 21.12 -5.71 -15.45
CA ASN A 400 20.02 -6.50 -14.91
C ASN A 400 18.94 -5.65 -14.27
N ALA A 401 19.30 -4.52 -13.67
CA ALA A 401 18.35 -3.63 -13.01
C ALA A 401 18.68 -2.16 -13.32
N LEU A 402 17.63 -1.33 -13.37
CA LEU A 402 17.72 0.11 -13.63
C LEU A 402 16.95 0.87 -12.56
N TYR A 403 17.44 2.06 -12.23
CA TYR A 403 16.75 2.99 -11.36
C TYR A 403 17.05 4.44 -11.77
N MET A 404 16.06 5.33 -11.63
CA MET A 404 16.21 6.76 -11.83
C MET A 404 16.14 7.45 -10.48
N ASP A 405 17.21 8.14 -10.09
CA ASP A 405 17.22 8.96 -8.88
C ASP A 405 17.86 10.30 -9.19
N ASN A 406 17.18 11.38 -8.79
CA ASN A 406 17.67 12.76 -8.95
C ASN A 406 18.17 13.11 -10.37
N GLY A 407 17.49 12.58 -11.40
CA GLY A 407 17.80 12.80 -12.82
C GLY A 407 19.04 12.05 -13.34
N LYS A 408 19.58 11.10 -12.57
CA LYS A 408 20.67 10.21 -12.98
C LYS A 408 20.15 8.80 -13.19
N VAL A 409 20.71 8.14 -14.21
CA VAL A 409 20.42 6.73 -14.49
C VAL A 409 21.43 5.86 -13.75
N TYR A 410 20.92 5.05 -12.83
CA TYR A 410 21.65 3.99 -12.17
C TYR A 410 21.35 2.67 -12.87
N ALA A 411 22.38 1.93 -13.23
CA ALA A 411 22.27 0.61 -13.83
C ALA A 411 23.12 -0.37 -13.04
N ALA A 412 22.54 -1.45 -12.55
CA ALA A 412 23.26 -2.50 -11.85
C ALA A 412 23.26 -3.79 -12.67
N GLY A 413 24.34 -4.54 -12.58
CA GLY A 413 24.52 -5.77 -13.33
C GLY A 413 25.80 -6.48 -12.97
N ALA A 414 26.24 -7.39 -13.84
CA ALA A 414 27.45 -8.17 -13.63
C ALA A 414 28.33 -8.20 -14.88
N GLU A 415 29.64 -8.24 -14.66
CA GLU A 415 30.66 -8.40 -15.69
C GLU A 415 31.54 -9.61 -15.39
N ARG A 416 31.76 -10.43 -16.42
CA ARG A 416 32.61 -11.61 -16.36
C ARG A 416 34.08 -11.20 -16.53
N VAL A 417 34.93 -11.68 -15.62
CA VAL A 417 36.37 -11.46 -15.65
C VAL A 417 37.13 -12.65 -16.27
N SER A 418 38.39 -12.41 -16.64
CA SER A 418 39.29 -13.43 -17.16
C SER A 418 39.50 -14.55 -16.12
N GLY A 419 39.04 -15.76 -16.42
CA GLY A 419 39.07 -16.91 -15.50
C GLY A 419 37.70 -17.51 -15.21
N GLY A 420 36.62 -16.81 -15.57
CA GLY A 420 35.25 -17.32 -15.54
C GLY A 420 34.39 -16.79 -14.39
N ASN A 421 35.00 -16.09 -13.42
CA ASN A 421 34.29 -15.44 -12.32
C ASN A 421 33.54 -14.18 -12.80
N TRP A 422 32.65 -13.68 -11.95
CA TRP A 422 31.84 -12.48 -12.18
C TRP A 422 32.14 -11.42 -11.13
N ARG A 423 31.84 -10.16 -11.45
CA ARG A 423 31.88 -9.02 -10.54
C ARG A 423 30.61 -8.21 -10.71
N GLY A 424 30.05 -7.73 -9.61
CA GLY A 424 28.96 -6.77 -9.59
C GLY A 424 29.45 -5.39 -10.02
N VAL A 425 28.69 -4.75 -10.90
CA VAL A 425 28.98 -3.41 -11.43
C VAL A 425 27.76 -2.52 -11.31
N LEU A 426 27.97 -1.29 -10.85
CA LEU A 426 27.01 -0.19 -10.85
C LEU A 426 27.51 0.88 -11.82
N TRP A 427 26.74 1.19 -12.84
CA TRP A 427 26.98 2.33 -13.73
C TRP A 427 26.09 3.50 -13.31
N ILE A 428 26.69 4.67 -13.11
CA ILE A 428 25.95 5.93 -12.86
C ILE A 428 26.19 6.84 -14.07
N ASP A 429 25.14 7.12 -14.82
CA ASP A 429 25.20 7.82 -16.12
C ASP A 429 26.27 7.20 -17.07
N GLY A 430 26.36 5.87 -17.04
CA GLY A 430 27.29 5.08 -17.84
C GLY A 430 28.73 5.01 -17.32
N VAL A 431 29.03 5.61 -16.15
CA VAL A 431 30.35 5.50 -15.51
C VAL A 431 30.36 4.30 -14.55
N PRO A 432 31.20 3.26 -14.77
CA PRO A 432 31.21 2.06 -13.95
C PRO A 432 31.91 2.25 -12.60
N SER A 433 31.38 1.58 -11.58
CA SER A 433 32.01 1.28 -10.30
C SER A 433 31.70 -0.16 -9.91
N TYR A 434 32.70 -0.93 -9.52
CA TYR A 434 32.50 -2.32 -9.07
C TYR A 434 32.20 -2.34 -7.58
N PHE A 435 31.12 -3.01 -7.19
CA PHE A 435 30.71 -3.14 -5.78
C PHE A 435 31.07 -4.50 -5.17
N THR A 436 31.55 -5.44 -5.99
CA THR A 436 32.14 -6.70 -5.51
C THR A 436 33.55 -6.95 -6.08
N GLU A 437 34.29 -7.78 -5.35
CA GLU A 437 35.49 -8.46 -5.85
C GLU A 437 35.11 -9.57 -6.85
N GLU A 438 36.07 -10.37 -7.32
CA GLU A 438 35.83 -11.51 -8.23
C GLU A 438 35.20 -12.73 -7.52
N VAL A 439 34.01 -12.54 -6.95
CA VAL A 439 33.16 -13.54 -6.30
C VAL A 439 31.94 -13.73 -7.18
N GLY A 440 31.51 -14.96 -7.51
CA GLY A 440 30.46 -15.19 -8.52
C GLY A 440 29.18 -14.38 -8.26
N THR A 441 29.06 -13.19 -8.86
CA THR A 441 27.99 -12.22 -8.61
C THR A 441 26.99 -12.20 -9.76
N GLU A 442 25.71 -12.22 -9.41
CA GLU A 442 24.59 -11.93 -10.31
C GLU A 442 23.70 -10.88 -9.66
N VAL A 443 23.12 -9.97 -10.44
CA VAL A 443 22.22 -8.91 -9.95
C VAL A 443 20.82 -9.17 -10.46
N THR A 444 19.83 -8.93 -9.60
CA THR A 444 18.40 -9.11 -9.89
C THR A 444 17.58 -7.89 -9.51
N GLY A 445 17.97 -7.14 -8.49
CA GLY A 445 17.25 -5.93 -8.05
C GLY A 445 18.14 -4.70 -7.85
N LEU A 446 17.55 -3.51 -8.00
CA LEU A 446 18.18 -2.23 -7.67
C LEU A 446 17.11 -1.25 -7.16
N TYR A 447 17.39 -0.64 -6.01
CA TYR A 447 16.68 0.51 -5.48
C TYR A 447 17.68 1.63 -5.20
N VAL A 448 17.34 2.87 -5.53
CA VAL A 448 18.18 4.04 -5.25
C VAL A 448 17.33 5.15 -4.68
N LYS A 449 17.83 5.84 -3.66
CA LYS A 449 17.19 7.02 -3.10
C LYS A 449 18.25 7.98 -2.60
N ASP A 450 18.16 9.24 -3.03
CA ASP A 450 19.11 10.29 -2.63
C ASP A 450 20.59 9.91 -2.88
N GLY A 451 20.81 9.11 -3.93
CA GLY A 451 22.10 8.56 -4.33
C GLY A 451 22.62 7.36 -3.52
N GLU A 452 21.93 6.94 -2.46
CA GLU A 452 22.19 5.69 -1.75
C GLU A 452 21.46 4.54 -2.45
N TYR A 453 22.04 3.33 -2.41
CA TYR A 453 21.53 2.20 -3.16
C TYR A 453 21.40 0.94 -2.31
N ILE A 454 20.44 0.11 -2.70
CA ILE A 454 20.32 -1.29 -2.33
C ILE A 454 20.34 -2.09 -3.63
N ILE A 455 21.36 -2.91 -3.81
CA ILE A 455 21.45 -3.86 -4.93
C ILE A 455 21.14 -5.24 -4.38
N GLU A 456 20.31 -6.01 -5.06
CA GLU A 456 19.93 -7.37 -4.66
C GLU A 456 20.41 -8.37 -5.71
N GLY A 457 20.77 -9.56 -5.23
CA GLY A 457 21.09 -10.69 -6.08
C GLY A 457 21.90 -11.76 -5.36
N ASN A 458 22.86 -12.33 -6.08
CA ASN A 458 23.52 -13.58 -5.71
C ASN A 458 25.02 -13.40 -5.54
N MET A 459 25.60 -14.09 -4.56
CA MET A 459 27.04 -14.31 -4.52
C MET A 459 27.41 -15.76 -4.20
N THR A 460 28.57 -16.19 -4.67
CA THR A 460 29.23 -17.40 -4.17
C THR A 460 29.92 -17.10 -2.84
N ASP A 461 29.54 -17.80 -1.78
CA ASP A 461 30.12 -17.65 -0.44
C ASP A 461 31.48 -18.38 -0.29
N GLU A 462 32.05 -18.37 0.93
CA GLU A 462 33.33 -19.02 1.22
C GLU A 462 33.28 -20.57 1.13
N ASN A 463 32.10 -21.16 1.24
CA ASN A 463 31.88 -22.61 1.11
C ASN A 463 31.67 -23.04 -0.35
N GLY A 464 31.44 -22.08 -1.25
CA GLY A 464 31.11 -22.31 -2.65
C GLY A 464 29.61 -22.38 -2.93
N ASP A 465 28.77 -22.10 -1.92
CA ASP A 465 27.32 -22.07 -2.03
C ASP A 465 26.87 -20.74 -2.67
N ILE A 466 25.76 -20.77 -3.42
CA ILE A 466 25.16 -19.55 -3.96
C ILE A 466 24.12 -19.06 -2.97
N VAL A 467 24.26 -17.80 -2.53
CA VAL A 467 23.41 -17.18 -1.52
C VAL A 467 22.74 -15.90 -2.02
N ALA A 468 21.50 -15.68 -1.57
CA ALA A 468 20.74 -14.44 -1.75
C ALA A 468 21.26 -13.36 -0.80
N CYS A 469 21.53 -12.17 -1.34
CA CYS A 469 22.14 -11.08 -0.57
C CYS A 469 21.79 -9.70 -1.14
N THR A 470 22.00 -8.69 -0.31
CA THR A 470 21.96 -7.28 -0.73
C THR A 470 23.29 -6.59 -0.47
N TRP A 471 23.63 -5.65 -1.34
CA TRP A 471 24.77 -4.75 -1.18
C TRP A 471 24.30 -3.32 -1.02
N THR A 472 24.80 -2.66 0.02
CA THR A 472 24.60 -1.23 0.30
C THR A 472 25.96 -0.55 0.42
N VAL A 473 25.96 0.75 0.72
CA VAL A 473 27.18 1.50 1.04
C VAL A 473 27.84 1.04 2.34
N ASP A 474 27.06 0.43 3.25
CA ASP A 474 27.53 -0.02 4.57
C ASP A 474 28.07 -1.45 4.56
N GLY A 475 27.72 -2.25 3.55
CA GLY A 475 28.24 -3.60 3.39
C GLY A 475 27.30 -4.54 2.66
N VAL A 476 27.53 -5.84 2.88
CA VAL A 476 26.70 -6.93 2.36
C VAL A 476 25.88 -7.54 3.49
N GLU A 477 24.61 -7.81 3.22
CA GLU A 477 23.73 -8.61 4.07
C GLU A 477 23.36 -9.90 3.33
N VAL A 478 23.46 -11.04 4.00
CA VAL A 478 23.15 -12.36 3.42
C VAL A 478 21.88 -12.89 4.06
N TYR A 479 20.88 -13.24 3.24
CA TYR A 479 19.56 -13.67 3.72
C TYR A 479 19.43 -15.20 3.83
N SER A 480 20.19 -15.93 2.99
CA SER A 480 20.09 -17.39 2.86
C SER A 480 21.28 -18.12 3.47
N GLU A 481 21.82 -17.62 4.60
CA GLU A 481 22.96 -18.25 5.26
C GLU A 481 22.64 -19.70 5.66
N GLY A 482 23.48 -20.65 5.23
CA GLY A 482 23.30 -22.08 5.50
C GLY A 482 22.40 -22.83 4.50
N MET A 483 21.88 -22.15 3.46
CA MET A 483 21.22 -22.79 2.31
C MET A 483 22.27 -23.04 1.22
N SER A 484 22.35 -24.26 0.69
CA SER A 484 23.42 -24.64 -0.25
C SER A 484 23.30 -24.02 -1.66
N LEU A 485 22.09 -23.65 -2.06
CA LEU A 485 21.82 -23.09 -3.38
C LEU A 485 20.52 -22.28 -3.31
N CYS A 486 20.62 -21.04 -2.84
CA CYS A 486 19.49 -20.11 -2.81
C CYS A 486 19.82 -18.89 -3.64
N GLN A 487 18.98 -18.61 -4.63
CA GLN A 487 19.16 -17.46 -5.51
C GLN A 487 18.28 -16.30 -5.08
N GLY A 488 18.84 -15.10 -4.95
CA GLY A 488 18.11 -13.85 -4.91
C GLY A 488 17.49 -13.53 -6.27
N LEU A 489 16.24 -13.09 -6.25
CA LEU A 489 15.38 -12.98 -7.43
C LEU A 489 14.68 -11.63 -7.56
N ALA A 490 14.37 -10.93 -6.47
CA ALA A 490 13.63 -9.68 -6.53
C ALA A 490 13.83 -8.80 -5.29
N LEU A 491 13.62 -7.50 -5.48
CA LEU A 491 13.73 -6.45 -4.46
C LEU A 491 12.52 -5.52 -4.54
N ALA A 492 11.91 -5.22 -3.39
CA ALA A 492 10.95 -4.13 -3.25
C ALA A 492 11.23 -3.33 -1.98
N VAL A 493 11.00 -2.02 -2.02
CA VAL A 493 11.25 -1.12 -0.89
C VAL A 493 10.04 -0.20 -0.67
N ALA A 494 9.59 -0.11 0.58
CA ALA A 494 8.52 0.79 1.01
C ALA A 494 8.84 1.41 2.38
N GLY A 495 9.28 2.67 2.38
CA GLY A 495 9.81 3.30 3.60
C GLY A 495 11.05 2.54 4.09
N SER A 496 11.10 2.16 5.37
CA SER A 496 12.15 1.26 5.90
C SER A 496 11.99 -0.21 5.53
N ASP A 497 10.88 -0.62 4.92
CA ASP A 497 10.64 -2.03 4.67
C ASP A 497 11.30 -2.44 3.35
N VAL A 498 12.37 -3.23 3.48
CA VAL A 498 13.11 -3.84 2.37
C VAL A 498 12.68 -5.30 2.28
N TYR A 499 12.12 -5.66 1.14
CA TYR A 499 11.72 -7.02 0.81
C TYR A 499 12.69 -7.62 -0.20
N VAL A 500 13.18 -8.81 0.11
CA VAL A 500 14.03 -9.62 -0.77
C VAL A 500 13.34 -10.96 -0.99
N ALA A 501 13.27 -11.42 -2.23
CA ALA A 501 12.82 -12.77 -2.54
C ALA A 501 13.99 -13.65 -2.95
N GLY A 502 13.92 -14.92 -2.62
CA GLY A 502 14.84 -15.91 -3.14
C GLY A 502 14.21 -17.28 -3.35
N SER A 503 14.91 -18.14 -4.08
CA SER A 503 14.50 -19.52 -4.33
C SER A 503 15.63 -20.48 -4.03
N GLU A 504 15.37 -21.38 -3.11
CA GLU A 504 16.25 -22.47 -2.71
C GLU A 504 15.98 -23.72 -3.55
N TYR A 505 17.05 -24.33 -4.07
CA TYR A 505 16.97 -25.65 -4.67
C TYR A 505 16.91 -26.73 -3.58
N GLY A 506 15.73 -27.33 -3.41
CA GLY A 506 15.44 -28.39 -2.44
C GLY A 506 15.80 -29.80 -2.89
N GLY A 507 16.31 -29.95 -4.12
CA GLY A 507 16.69 -31.24 -4.69
C GLY A 507 15.74 -31.70 -5.79
N PHE A 508 15.43 -32.99 -5.79
CA PHE A 508 14.71 -33.61 -6.90
C PHE A 508 13.79 -34.72 -6.39
N ASP A 509 12.54 -34.71 -6.84
CA ASP A 509 11.61 -35.81 -6.60
C ASP A 509 11.97 -36.98 -7.53
N MET A 510 12.41 -38.09 -6.94
CA MET A 510 12.85 -39.28 -7.68
C MET A 510 11.70 -40.08 -8.31
N ASP A 511 10.45 -39.85 -7.88
CA ASP A 511 9.26 -40.50 -8.40
C ASP A 511 8.68 -39.73 -9.60
N THR A 512 8.65 -38.38 -9.54
CA THR A 512 8.13 -37.54 -10.63
C THR A 512 9.18 -37.06 -11.61
N PHE A 513 10.45 -37.10 -11.21
CA PHE A 513 11.56 -36.50 -11.93
C PHE A 513 11.47 -34.96 -12.05
N GLU A 514 10.89 -34.32 -11.04
CA GLU A 514 10.72 -32.87 -10.98
C GLU A 514 11.74 -32.25 -10.01
N GLU A 515 12.27 -31.07 -10.38
CA GLU A 515 13.17 -30.29 -9.53
C GLU A 515 12.38 -29.57 -8.45
N ILE A 516 12.85 -29.67 -7.20
CA ILE A 516 12.20 -29.08 -6.04
C ILE A 516 12.77 -27.69 -5.78
N TYR A 517 11.89 -26.69 -5.78
CA TYR A 517 12.22 -25.32 -5.41
C TYR A 517 11.35 -24.84 -4.25
N HIS A 518 11.99 -24.17 -3.28
CA HIS A 518 11.34 -23.52 -2.14
C HIS A 518 11.53 -22.02 -2.26
N ALA A 519 10.43 -21.27 -2.32
CA ALA A 519 10.49 -19.82 -2.37
C ALA A 519 10.53 -19.21 -0.96
N HIS A 520 11.27 -18.11 -0.83
CA HIS A 520 11.47 -17.38 0.41
C HIS A 520 11.25 -15.89 0.16
N ILE A 521 10.61 -15.20 1.11
CA ILE A 521 10.54 -13.74 1.16
C ILE A 521 11.10 -13.31 2.52
N TRP A 522 12.02 -12.37 2.53
CA TRP A 522 12.52 -11.73 3.75
C TRP A 522 12.11 -10.26 3.76
N LYS A 523 11.64 -9.78 4.90
CA LYS A 523 11.40 -8.38 5.21
C LYS A 523 12.44 -7.93 6.23
N ASN A 524 13.36 -7.06 5.86
CA ASN A 524 14.45 -6.59 6.73
C ASN A 524 15.18 -7.74 7.45
N GLY A 525 15.50 -8.80 6.70
CA GLY A 525 16.19 -9.99 7.22
C GLY A 525 15.27 -11.03 7.87
N VAL A 526 13.99 -10.72 8.09
CA VAL A 526 13.03 -11.62 8.74
C VAL A 526 12.19 -12.36 7.71
N ALA A 527 12.23 -13.69 7.72
CA ALA A 527 11.41 -14.53 6.83
C ALA A 527 9.91 -14.26 6.99
N GLN A 528 9.19 -14.27 5.87
CA GLN A 528 7.75 -14.07 5.78
C GLN A 528 7.06 -15.34 5.33
N GLU A 529 5.87 -15.60 5.88
CA GLU A 529 5.01 -16.72 5.49
C GLU A 529 4.04 -16.30 4.39
N PHE A 530 3.72 -17.24 3.49
CA PHE A 530 2.73 -17.02 2.44
C PHE A 530 2.00 -18.32 2.11
N GLU A 531 0.79 -18.21 1.59
CA GLU A 531 -0.09 -19.32 1.28
C GLU A 531 0.42 -20.09 0.05
N THR A 532 0.59 -21.39 0.20
CA THR A 532 1.01 -22.28 -0.89
C THR A 532 0.07 -23.48 -0.98
N VAL A 533 -0.22 -23.94 -2.19
CA VAL A 533 -0.90 -25.22 -2.41
C VAL A 533 0.04 -26.38 -2.09
N SER A 534 1.31 -26.23 -2.47
CA SER A 534 2.42 -27.15 -2.18
C SER A 534 3.63 -26.31 -1.77
N PRO A 535 4.32 -26.62 -0.67
CA PRO A 535 5.56 -25.92 -0.33
C PRO A 535 6.70 -26.26 -1.31
N ASP A 536 6.58 -27.39 -2.01
CA ASP A 536 7.50 -27.82 -3.06
C ASP A 536 7.06 -27.23 -4.42
N ASP A 537 8.04 -26.83 -5.22
CA ASP A 537 7.92 -26.35 -6.61
C ASP A 537 7.31 -24.95 -6.74
N ILE A 538 7.78 -24.04 -5.90
CA ILE A 538 7.41 -22.62 -5.93
C ILE A 538 8.65 -21.75 -6.13
N THR A 539 8.52 -20.74 -6.98
CA THR A 539 9.51 -19.69 -7.15
C THR A 539 8.83 -18.32 -7.17
N ILE A 540 9.54 -17.29 -6.70
CA ILE A 540 9.11 -15.89 -6.73
C ILE A 540 10.12 -15.11 -7.54
N TRP A 541 9.67 -14.38 -8.56
CA TRP A 541 10.53 -13.69 -9.53
C TRP A 541 10.36 -12.17 -9.50
N GLY A 542 9.26 -11.66 -8.95
CA GLY A 542 9.00 -10.22 -8.87
C GLY A 542 8.37 -9.83 -7.53
N LEU A 543 8.74 -8.66 -7.05
CA LEU A 543 8.16 -8.02 -5.86
C LEU A 543 7.80 -6.57 -6.17
N ALA A 544 6.70 -6.08 -5.64
CA ALA A 544 6.35 -4.66 -5.65
C ALA A 544 5.51 -4.29 -4.42
N CYS A 545 5.62 -3.04 -3.99
CA CYS A 545 4.79 -2.50 -2.90
C CYS A 545 3.75 -1.52 -3.45
N ALA A 546 2.50 -1.67 -3.02
CA ALA A 546 1.44 -0.69 -3.24
C ALA A 546 1.19 0.10 -1.95
N LEU A 547 1.41 1.42 -1.97
CA LEU A 547 1.21 2.27 -0.79
C LEU A 547 -0.29 2.39 -0.45
N THR A 548 -0.65 2.20 0.82
CA THR A 548 -2.04 2.22 1.31
C THR A 548 -2.28 3.42 2.23
N GLY A 549 -2.32 4.62 1.68
CA GLY A 549 -2.44 5.84 2.50
C GLY A 549 -2.94 7.11 1.82
N GLY A 550 -3.37 7.03 0.56
CA GLY A 550 -3.94 8.15 -0.18
C GLY A 550 -5.19 7.72 -0.94
N GLU A 551 -6.34 7.77 -0.27
CA GLU A 551 -7.65 7.92 -0.94
C GLU A 551 -8.14 9.36 -0.77
#